data_AF-A0A4V3ASR0-F1
#
_entry.id   AF-A0A4V3ASR0-F1
#
_cell.length_a   1.000
_cell.length_b   1.000
_cell.length_c   1.000
_cell.angle_alpha   90.00
_cell.angle_beta   90.00
_cell.angle_gamma   90.00
#
_symmetry.space_group_name_H-M   'P 1'
#
loop_
_entity.id
_entity.type
_entity.pdbx_description
1 polymer ?
#
loop_
_entity_poly.entity_id
_entity_poly.type
_entity_poly.pdbx_seq_one_letter_code
_entity_poly.pdbx_strand_id
1 'polypeptide(L)'
;MDRMAAANKVTVTFQTEVRRYLAARARDEGMDMGHFLQKLAESHVLETAPAGDPLAAQIGARRGVIDHVIKLAQAMDQEGAFDADFILRVMQRAHANPAFAGMYTAAVTEAGKPKLTSRAGVALNQQLGRLIKRAVGAKSKRDAEGKILRAQVKDEVITSYTLLEKSDA
;
A
#
# COMPACT_ATOMS: atom_id res chain seq x y z
N MET A 1 -17.05 24.36 1.56
CA MET A 1 -16.90 22.97 1.07
C MET A 1 -16.11 22.18 2.12
N ASP A 2 -16.75 21.67 3.18
CA ASP A 2 -15.98 20.88 4.18
C ASP A 2 -16.77 19.89 5.06
N ARG A 3 -18.08 19.69 4.83
CA ARG A 3 -18.85 18.69 5.60
C ARG A 3 -18.66 17.25 5.11
N MET A 4 -18.32 17.05 3.84
CA MET A 4 -18.14 15.69 3.28
C MET A 4 -16.79 15.06 3.62
N ALA A 5 -15.72 15.86 3.83
CA ALA A 5 -14.43 15.31 4.26
C ALA A 5 -14.46 14.83 5.72
N ALA A 6 -15.28 15.46 6.57
CA ALA A 6 -15.55 15.02 7.93
C ALA A 6 -16.41 13.75 8.04
N ALA A 7 -17.03 13.29 6.94
CA ALA A 7 -17.98 12.18 6.93
C ALA A 7 -17.35 10.78 6.86
N ASN A 8 -16.02 10.66 6.73
CA ASN A 8 -15.33 9.37 6.58
C ASN A 8 -14.77 8.79 7.89
N LYS A 9 -14.87 9.52 9.01
CA LYS A 9 -14.39 9.05 10.32
C LYS A 9 -15.54 8.42 11.08
N VAL A 10 -15.37 7.16 11.46
CA VAL A 10 -16.33 6.43 12.30
C VAL A 10 -15.70 6.16 13.66
N THR A 11 -16.45 6.38 14.72
CA THR A 11 -16.10 5.94 16.07
C THR A 11 -16.91 4.69 16.39
N VAL A 12 -16.24 3.63 16.81
CA VAL A 12 -16.89 2.35 17.14
C VAL A 12 -16.58 1.99 18.59
N THR A 13 -17.60 1.54 19.31
CA THR A 13 -17.47 1.00 20.67
C THR A 13 -17.55 -0.52 20.61
N PHE A 14 -16.55 -1.19 21.17
CA PHE A 14 -16.51 -2.64 21.27
C PHE A 14 -16.55 -3.06 22.74
N GLN A 15 -17.07 -4.26 23.01
CA GLN A 15 -16.80 -4.94 24.28
C GLN A 15 -15.28 -5.12 24.46
N THR A 16 -14.81 -5.07 25.70
CA THR A 16 -13.38 -5.12 26.05
C THR A 16 -12.66 -6.31 25.43
N GLU A 17 -13.25 -7.51 25.53
CA GLU A 17 -12.63 -8.74 25.02
C GLU A 17 -12.55 -8.76 23.49
N VAL A 18 -13.57 -8.25 22.79
CA VAL A 18 -13.55 -8.09 21.34
C VAL A 18 -12.41 -7.14 20.93
N ARG A 19 -12.28 -5.99 21.60
CA ARG A 19 -11.20 -5.04 21.31
C ARG A 19 -9.82 -5.67 21.54
N ARG A 20 -9.64 -6.45 22.61
CA ARG A 20 -8.37 -7.15 22.90
C ARG A 20 -8.04 -8.16 21.82
N TYR A 21 -9.02 -8.96 21.40
CA TYR A 21 -8.86 -9.95 20.34
C TYR A 21 -8.45 -9.28 19.01
N LEU A 22 -9.16 -8.24 18.60
CA LEU A 22 -8.83 -7.49 17.36
C LEU A 22 -7.44 -6.85 17.44
N ALA A 23 -7.03 -6.36 18.61
CA ALA A 23 -5.70 -5.77 18.80
C ALA A 23 -4.57 -6.81 18.71
N ALA A 24 -4.80 -8.03 19.19
CA ALA A 24 -3.85 -9.14 19.02
C ALA A 24 -3.72 -9.49 17.54
N ARG A 25 -4.84 -9.70 16.84
CA ARG A 25 -4.86 -10.00 15.40
C ARG A 25 -4.17 -8.93 14.56
N ALA A 26 -4.42 -7.65 14.84
CA ALA A 26 -3.75 -6.55 14.16
C ALA A 26 -2.22 -6.66 14.32
N ARG A 27 -1.73 -6.91 15.55
CA ARG A 27 -0.29 -7.08 15.82
C ARG A 27 0.31 -8.29 15.12
N ASP A 28 -0.37 -9.43 15.14
CA ASP A 28 0.08 -10.66 14.47
C ASP A 28 0.25 -10.44 12.96
N GLU A 29 -0.59 -9.57 12.38
CA GLU A 29 -0.53 -9.18 10.97
C GLU A 29 0.36 -7.95 10.71
N GLY A 30 1.06 -7.43 11.73
CA GLY A 30 1.95 -6.27 11.61
C GLY A 30 1.22 -4.95 11.30
N MET A 31 -0.04 -4.82 11.71
CA MET A 31 -0.93 -3.68 11.48
C MET A 31 -1.28 -2.96 12.79
N ASP A 32 -1.58 -1.66 12.71
CA ASP A 32 -2.29 -0.98 13.79
C ASP A 32 -3.80 -1.27 13.73
N MET A 33 -4.51 -0.97 14.81
CA MET A 33 -5.96 -1.24 14.93
C MET A 33 -6.78 -0.55 13.83
N GLY A 34 -6.45 0.68 13.45
CA GLY A 34 -7.21 1.43 12.46
C GLY A 34 -7.10 0.76 11.08
N HIS A 35 -5.88 0.42 10.68
CA HIS A 35 -5.63 -0.30 9.43
C HIS A 35 -6.29 -1.68 9.42
N PHE A 36 -6.25 -2.40 10.54
CA PHE A 36 -6.89 -3.70 10.67
C PHE A 36 -8.43 -3.61 10.55
N LEU A 37 -9.06 -2.63 11.19
CA LEU A 37 -10.51 -2.41 11.07
C LEU A 37 -10.92 -1.99 9.65
N GLN A 38 -10.11 -1.18 8.98
CA GLN A 38 -10.31 -0.85 7.57
C GLN A 38 -10.25 -2.12 6.71
N LYS A 39 -9.27 -3.00 6.94
CA LYS A 39 -9.18 -4.29 6.26
C LYS A 39 -10.43 -5.15 6.51
N LEU A 40 -10.94 -5.20 7.74
CA LEU A 40 -12.16 -5.96 8.02
C LEU A 40 -13.38 -5.42 7.26
N ALA A 41 -13.58 -4.10 7.25
CA ALA A 41 -14.68 -3.47 6.52
C ALA A 41 -14.59 -3.71 5.01
N GLU A 42 -13.41 -3.53 4.43
CA GLU A 42 -13.17 -3.81 3.01
C GLU A 42 -13.34 -5.30 2.65
N SER A 43 -12.95 -6.23 3.53
CA SER A 43 -13.20 -7.67 3.32
C SER A 43 -14.69 -7.96 3.27
N HIS A 44 -15.45 -7.37 4.19
CA HIS A 44 -16.90 -7.51 4.20
C HIS A 44 -17.54 -6.99 2.90
N VAL A 45 -17.06 -5.85 2.37
CA VAL A 45 -17.51 -5.35 1.07
C VAL A 45 -17.22 -6.35 -0.04
N LEU A 46 -16.02 -6.93 -0.09
CA LEU A 46 -15.67 -7.94 -1.11
C LEU A 46 -16.51 -9.22 -1.01
N GLU A 47 -16.89 -9.62 0.20
CA GLU A 47 -17.68 -10.83 0.44
C GLU A 47 -19.17 -10.66 0.13
N THR A 48 -19.69 -9.44 0.27
CA THR A 48 -21.15 -9.20 0.23
C THR A 48 -21.61 -8.36 -0.95
N ALA A 49 -20.70 -7.69 -1.65
CA ALA A 49 -21.07 -6.87 -2.79
C ALA A 49 -21.64 -7.74 -3.93
N PRO A 50 -22.63 -7.22 -4.67
CA PRO A 50 -23.16 -7.92 -5.83
C PRO A 50 -22.08 -8.06 -6.91
N ALA A 51 -22.22 -9.09 -7.76
CA ALA A 51 -21.32 -9.28 -8.89
C ALA A 51 -21.29 -8.03 -9.79
N GLY A 52 -20.09 -7.57 -10.12
CA GLY A 52 -19.88 -6.37 -10.93
C GLY A 52 -19.92 -5.04 -10.16
N ASP A 53 -20.00 -5.07 -8.82
CA ASP A 53 -19.93 -3.85 -8.02
C ASP A 53 -18.60 -3.09 -8.24
N PRO A 54 -18.64 -1.80 -8.65
CA PRO A 54 -17.44 -1.03 -8.95
C PRO A 54 -16.53 -0.79 -7.74
N LEU A 55 -17.09 -0.68 -6.53
CA LEU A 55 -16.32 -0.46 -5.31
C LEU A 55 -15.59 -1.75 -4.91
N ALA A 56 -16.27 -2.88 -4.96
CA ALA A 56 -15.65 -4.18 -4.71
C ALA A 56 -14.51 -4.47 -5.71
N ALA A 57 -14.72 -4.19 -7.00
CA ALA A 57 -13.68 -4.30 -8.01
C ALA A 57 -12.45 -3.43 -7.68
N GLN A 58 -12.68 -2.18 -7.27
CA GLN A 58 -11.61 -1.24 -6.89
C GLN A 58 -10.85 -1.69 -5.63
N ILE A 59 -11.56 -2.12 -4.59
CA ILE A 59 -10.97 -2.62 -3.34
C ILE A 59 -10.14 -3.88 -3.63
N GLY A 60 -10.68 -4.81 -4.42
CA GLY A 60 -10.01 -6.04 -4.81
C GLY A 60 -8.73 -5.75 -5.58
N ALA A 61 -8.79 -4.83 -6.55
CA ALA A 61 -7.62 -4.39 -7.29
C ALA A 61 -6.55 -3.76 -6.39
N ARG A 62 -6.94 -2.88 -5.47
CA ARG A 62 -6.01 -2.23 -4.51
C ARG A 62 -5.31 -3.24 -3.62
N ARG A 63 -6.03 -4.24 -3.10
CA ARG A 63 -5.44 -5.32 -2.30
C ARG A 63 -4.50 -6.19 -3.12
N GLY A 64 -4.92 -6.56 -4.33
CA GLY A 64 -4.08 -7.33 -5.25
C GLY A 64 -2.76 -6.62 -5.56
N VAL A 65 -2.78 -5.30 -5.74
CA VAL A 65 -1.57 -4.48 -5.92
C VAL A 65 -0.66 -4.55 -4.69
N ILE A 66 -1.22 -4.34 -3.49
CA ILE A 66 -0.45 -4.36 -2.23
C ILE A 66 0.18 -5.73 -2.00
N ASP A 67 -0.62 -6.80 -2.09
CA ASP A 67 -0.17 -8.17 -1.85
C ASP A 67 0.91 -8.59 -2.85
N HIS A 68 0.73 -8.24 -4.13
CA HIS A 68 1.70 -8.53 -5.16
C HIS A 68 3.04 -7.84 -4.89
N VAL A 69 3.02 -6.55 -4.56
CA VAL A 69 4.23 -5.76 -4.29
C VAL A 69 4.97 -6.26 -3.06
N ILE A 70 4.26 -6.61 -1.97
CA ILE A 70 4.90 -7.17 -0.76
C ILE A 70 5.60 -8.49 -1.08
N LYS A 71 4.89 -9.42 -1.73
CA LYS A 71 5.46 -10.73 -2.10
C LYS A 71 6.66 -10.58 -3.05
N LEU A 72 6.55 -9.69 -4.04
CA LEU A 72 7.62 -9.43 -4.99
C LEU A 72 8.84 -8.81 -4.29
N ALA A 73 8.64 -7.84 -3.39
CA ALA A 73 9.72 -7.24 -2.62
C ALA A 73 10.44 -8.29 -1.76
N GLN A 74 9.71 -9.18 -1.08
CA GLN A 74 10.31 -10.26 -0.28
C GLN A 74 11.10 -11.24 -1.15
N ALA A 75 10.55 -11.64 -2.30
CA ALA A 75 11.23 -12.54 -3.23
C ALA A 75 12.51 -11.91 -3.80
N MET A 76 12.45 -10.66 -4.26
CA MET A 76 13.62 -9.93 -4.78
C MET A 76 14.71 -9.76 -3.71
N ASP A 77 14.33 -9.56 -2.46
CA ASP A 77 15.28 -9.46 -1.36
C ASP A 77 15.97 -10.81 -1.06
N GLN A 78 15.20 -11.90 -1.07
CA GLN A 78 15.71 -13.26 -0.92
C GLN A 78 16.63 -13.67 -2.08
N GLU A 79 16.38 -13.14 -3.28
CA GLU A 79 17.24 -13.28 -4.47
C GLU A 79 18.55 -12.45 -4.37
N GLY A 80 18.72 -11.62 -3.32
CA GLY A 80 19.88 -10.74 -3.17
C GLY A 80 19.84 -9.49 -4.06
N ALA A 81 18.68 -9.15 -4.62
CA ALA A 81 18.52 -8.01 -5.54
C ALA A 81 18.31 -6.66 -4.82
N PHE A 82 18.62 -6.58 -3.53
CA PHE A 82 18.45 -5.37 -2.73
C PHE A 82 19.55 -4.34 -3.02
N ASP A 83 19.15 -3.09 -3.28
CA ASP A 83 20.04 -1.93 -3.36
C ASP A 83 19.35 -0.64 -2.89
N ALA A 84 20.02 0.50 -3.04
CA ALA A 84 19.46 1.78 -2.63
C ALA A 84 18.17 2.16 -3.39
N ASP A 85 18.02 1.67 -4.62
CA ASP A 85 16.91 1.95 -5.53
C ASP A 85 15.81 0.87 -5.49
N PHE A 86 15.81 0.03 -4.46
CA PHE A 86 14.97 -1.15 -4.38
C PHE A 86 13.47 -0.88 -4.58
N ILE A 87 12.94 0.25 -4.07
CA ILE A 87 11.54 0.63 -4.29
C ILE A 87 11.24 0.80 -5.78
N LEU A 88 12.12 1.46 -6.53
CA LEU A 88 11.95 1.64 -7.97
C LEU A 88 11.99 0.30 -8.69
N ARG A 89 12.99 -0.54 -8.39
CA ARG A 89 13.14 -1.86 -9.02
C ARG A 89 11.93 -2.75 -8.81
N VAL A 90 11.37 -2.77 -7.60
CA VAL A 90 10.14 -3.51 -7.29
C VAL A 90 8.98 -2.98 -8.13
N MET A 91 8.80 -1.65 -8.22
CA MET A 91 7.71 -1.06 -8.98
C MET A 91 7.85 -1.29 -10.50
N GLN A 92 9.06 -1.24 -11.03
CA GLN A 92 9.37 -1.56 -12.43
C GLN A 92 9.07 -3.03 -12.75
N ARG A 93 9.58 -3.96 -11.92
CA ARG A 93 9.34 -5.40 -12.11
C ARG A 93 7.87 -5.77 -11.94
N ALA A 94 7.15 -5.10 -11.03
CA ALA A 94 5.70 -5.27 -10.90
C ALA A 94 4.97 -4.76 -12.15
N HIS A 95 5.29 -3.58 -12.67
CA HIS A 95 4.63 -3.02 -13.86
C HIS A 95 4.93 -3.76 -15.17
N ALA A 96 6.04 -4.48 -15.24
CA ALA A 96 6.31 -5.39 -16.35
C ALA A 96 5.28 -6.54 -16.45
N ASN A 97 4.53 -6.83 -15.38
CA ASN A 97 3.44 -7.80 -15.38
C ASN A 97 2.11 -7.13 -15.81
N PRO A 98 1.51 -7.54 -16.94
CA PRO A 98 0.25 -6.96 -17.43
C PRO A 98 -0.92 -7.09 -16.44
N ALA A 99 -0.99 -8.18 -15.67
CA ALA A 99 -2.03 -8.38 -14.68
C ALA A 99 -1.89 -7.36 -13.52
N PHE A 100 -0.65 -7.10 -13.10
CA PHE A 100 -0.38 -6.07 -12.10
C PHE A 100 -0.71 -4.67 -12.63
N ALA A 101 -0.31 -4.34 -13.86
CA ALA A 101 -0.64 -3.05 -14.47
C ALA A 101 -2.16 -2.82 -14.52
N GLY A 102 -2.94 -3.83 -14.90
CA GLY A 102 -4.40 -3.77 -14.87
C GLY A 102 -4.98 -3.54 -13.47
N MET A 103 -4.50 -4.27 -12.46
CA MET A 103 -4.91 -4.05 -11.06
C MET A 103 -4.52 -2.66 -10.57
N TYR A 104 -3.32 -2.19 -10.90
CA TYR A 104 -2.84 -0.87 -10.50
C TYR A 104 -3.71 0.23 -11.10
N THR A 105 -3.99 0.18 -12.41
CA THR A 105 -4.91 1.13 -13.07
C THR A 105 -6.29 1.12 -12.42
N ALA A 106 -6.86 -0.06 -12.13
CA ALA A 106 -8.14 -0.17 -11.44
C ALA A 106 -8.10 0.40 -10.01
N ALA A 107 -6.99 0.21 -9.28
CA ALA A 107 -6.83 0.69 -7.90
C ALA A 107 -6.70 2.22 -7.78
N VAL A 108 -6.23 2.89 -8.83
CA VAL A 108 -6.03 4.36 -8.88
C VAL A 108 -7.11 5.10 -9.67
N THR A 109 -8.02 4.36 -10.30
CA THR A 109 -9.22 4.93 -10.91
C THR A 109 -10.32 4.98 -9.85
N GLU A 110 -10.96 6.14 -9.64
CA GLU A 110 -12.07 6.25 -8.69
C GLU A 110 -13.29 5.45 -9.18
N ALA A 111 -13.96 4.75 -8.26
CA ALA A 111 -15.18 4.01 -8.58
C ALA A 111 -16.22 4.93 -9.25
N GLY A 112 -16.69 4.54 -10.44
CA GLY A 112 -17.67 5.31 -11.21
C GLY A 112 -17.14 6.56 -11.92
N LYS A 113 -15.82 6.80 -11.95
CA LYS A 113 -15.21 7.92 -12.70
C LYS A 113 -14.26 7.45 -13.80
N PRO A 114 -14.30 8.07 -14.99
CA PRO A 114 -13.52 7.63 -16.15
C PRO A 114 -12.06 8.10 -16.17
N LYS A 115 -11.58 8.87 -15.18
CA LYS A 115 -10.22 9.44 -15.20
C LYS A 115 -9.43 9.11 -13.93
N LEU A 116 -8.17 8.75 -14.13
CA LEU A 116 -7.12 8.69 -13.11
C LEU A 116 -7.12 10.00 -12.31
N THR A 117 -7.32 9.94 -11.00
CA THR A 117 -7.01 11.09 -10.15
C THR A 117 -5.57 10.94 -9.68
N SER A 118 -4.73 11.91 -10.04
CA SER A 118 -3.30 11.91 -9.66
C SER A 118 -3.11 11.71 -8.15
N ARG A 119 -4.07 12.17 -7.34
CA ARG A 119 -4.08 12.04 -5.89
C ARG A 119 -4.21 10.59 -5.40
N ALA A 120 -5.06 9.77 -6.03
CA ALA A 120 -5.23 8.37 -5.63
C ALA A 120 -3.96 7.55 -5.90
N GLY A 121 -3.34 7.77 -7.07
CA GLY A 121 -2.05 7.18 -7.42
C GLY A 121 -0.92 7.61 -6.48
N VAL A 122 -0.83 8.91 -6.16
CA VAL A 122 0.16 9.43 -5.20
C VAL A 122 0.00 8.77 -3.83
N ALA A 123 -1.23 8.68 -3.30
CA ALA A 123 -1.48 8.08 -1.99
C ALA A 123 -1.12 6.58 -1.97
N LEU A 124 -1.51 5.83 -3.01
CA LEU A 124 -1.18 4.42 -3.15
C LEU A 124 0.33 4.22 -3.25
N ASN A 125 1.03 4.99 -4.10
CA ASN A 125 2.48 4.89 -4.27
C ASN A 125 3.25 5.17 -2.98
N GLN A 126 2.82 6.16 -2.20
CA GLN A 126 3.42 6.41 -0.88
C GLN A 126 3.20 5.24 0.08
N GLN A 127 2.03 4.60 0.04
CA GLN A 127 1.75 3.40 0.83
C GLN A 127 2.64 2.23 0.39
N LEU A 128 2.75 1.97 -0.92
CA LEU A 128 3.58 0.90 -1.47
C LEU A 128 5.04 1.07 -1.07
N GLY A 129 5.62 2.27 -1.18
CA GLY A 129 6.99 2.52 -0.75
C GLY A 129 7.24 2.21 0.75
N ARG A 130 6.25 2.50 1.62
CA ARG A 130 6.34 2.16 3.05
C ARG A 130 6.26 0.64 3.28
N LEU A 131 5.38 -0.04 2.54
CA LEU A 131 5.17 -1.48 2.66
C LEU A 131 6.36 -2.26 2.13
N ILE A 132 6.91 -1.89 0.96
CA ILE A 132 8.14 -2.47 0.40
C ILE A 132 9.27 -2.39 1.41
N LYS A 133 9.54 -1.18 1.95
CA LYS A 133 10.59 -0.96 2.95
C LYS A 133 10.42 -1.87 4.17
N ARG A 134 9.20 -1.96 4.70
CA ARG A 134 8.90 -2.80 5.87
C ARG A 134 9.07 -4.28 5.56
N ALA A 135 8.60 -4.73 4.40
CA ALA A 135 8.62 -6.13 4.00
C ALA A 135 10.03 -6.74 3.94
N VAL A 136 11.05 -5.90 3.70
CA VAL A 136 12.47 -6.32 3.59
C VAL A 136 13.36 -5.82 4.74
N GLY A 137 12.74 -5.32 5.82
CA GLY A 137 13.45 -4.87 7.02
C GLY A 137 14.40 -3.68 6.79
N ALA A 138 14.18 -2.86 5.77
CA ALA A 138 15.07 -1.77 5.39
C ALA A 138 14.81 -0.48 6.17
N LYS A 139 15.84 0.36 6.25
CA LYS A 139 15.78 1.74 6.74
C LYS A 139 15.84 2.73 5.57
N SER A 140 15.38 3.94 5.85
CA SER A 140 15.53 5.06 4.91
C SER A 140 16.96 5.55 4.98
N LYS A 141 17.67 5.53 3.85
CA LYS A 141 19.04 6.03 3.73
C LYS A 141 19.07 7.52 4.07
N ARG A 142 20.11 7.95 4.78
CA ARG A 142 20.30 9.34 5.20
C ARG A 142 21.63 9.90 4.70
N ASP A 143 21.71 11.22 4.54
CA ASP A 143 22.97 11.93 4.35
C ASP A 143 23.72 12.11 5.68
N ALA A 144 24.89 12.76 5.63
CA ALA A 144 25.74 13.00 6.80
C ALA A 144 25.03 13.86 7.87
N GLU A 145 24.07 14.70 7.45
CA GLU A 145 23.26 15.56 8.31
C GLU A 145 22.01 14.83 8.85
N GLY A 146 21.83 13.54 8.53
CA GLY A 146 20.72 12.73 9.00
C GLY A 146 19.41 12.96 8.24
N LYS A 147 19.39 13.70 7.12
CA LYS A 147 18.22 13.92 6.29
C LYS A 147 17.99 12.74 5.35
N ILE A 148 16.72 12.37 5.17
CA ILE A 148 16.32 11.24 4.32
C ILE A 148 16.62 11.55 2.85
N LEU A 149 17.37 10.66 2.21
CA LEU A 149 17.66 10.73 0.80
C LEU A 149 16.48 10.23 -0.05
N ARG A 150 16.20 10.96 -1.13
CA ARG A 150 15.15 10.64 -2.09
C ARG A 150 15.67 10.77 -3.50
N ALA A 151 15.25 9.87 -4.37
CA ALA A 151 15.50 9.95 -5.80
C ALA A 151 14.24 10.47 -6.52
N GLN A 152 14.46 11.08 -7.68
CA GLN A 152 13.43 11.47 -8.64
C GLN A 152 13.68 10.75 -9.95
N VAL A 153 12.60 10.30 -10.58
CA VAL A 153 12.65 9.59 -11.85
C VAL A 153 11.58 10.13 -12.79
N LYS A 154 11.87 10.06 -14.09
CA LYS A 154 10.96 10.46 -15.17
C LYS A 154 10.47 9.20 -15.89
N ASP A 155 9.30 9.30 -16.51
CA ASP A 155 8.70 8.24 -17.34
C ASP A 155 8.44 6.92 -16.59
N GLU A 156 8.33 7.00 -15.26
CA GLU A 156 8.06 5.89 -14.35
C GLU A 156 6.72 6.08 -13.63
N VAL A 157 6.16 4.98 -13.13
CA VAL A 157 4.85 5.00 -12.42
C VAL A 157 4.92 5.78 -11.11
N ILE A 158 6.09 5.73 -10.46
CA ILE A 158 6.43 6.59 -9.34
C ILE A 158 7.32 7.71 -9.84
N THR A 159 7.11 8.94 -9.37
CA THR A 159 7.93 10.10 -9.77
C THR A 159 9.03 10.42 -8.76
N SER A 160 8.91 9.91 -7.54
CA SER A 160 9.93 10.00 -6.50
C SER A 160 9.79 8.86 -5.49
N TYR A 161 10.91 8.48 -4.88
CA TYR A 161 10.95 7.46 -3.83
C TYR A 161 12.09 7.72 -2.84
N THR A 162 12.03 7.05 -1.70
CA THR A 162 13.07 7.12 -0.67
C THR A 162 14.14 6.09 -0.96
N LEU A 163 15.42 6.49 -0.93
CA LEU A 163 16.52 5.55 -1.03
C LEU A 163 16.58 4.69 0.24
N LEU A 164 16.87 3.40 0.06
CA LEU A 164 16.89 2.45 1.15
C LEU A 164 18.32 2.00 1.49
N GLU A 165 18.46 1.50 2.71
CA GLU A 165 19.64 0.78 3.17
C GLU A 165 19.19 -0.37 4.05
N LYS A 166 19.98 -1.44 4.12
CA LYS A 166 19.68 -2.54 5.05
C LYS A 166 19.83 -2.04 6.47
N SER A 167 18.92 -2.48 7.34
CA SER A 167 19.18 -2.35 8.77
C SER A 167 20.30 -3.30 9.09
N ASP A 168 21.46 -2.79 9.50
CA ASP A 168 22.42 -3.64 10.21
C ASP A 168 21.67 -4.25 11.40
N ALA A 169 21.80 -5.57 11.54
CA ALA A 169 21.13 -6.37 12.57
C ALA A 169 21.65 -6.02 13.96
#